data_AF-A0A954JPV9-F1
#
_entry.id   AF-A0A954JPV9-F1
#
_cell.length_a   1.000
_cell.length_b   1.000
_cell.length_c   1.000
_cell.angle_alpha   90.00
_cell.angle_beta   90.00
_cell.angle_gamma   90.00
#
_symmetry.space_group_name_H-M   'P 1'
#
loop_
_entity.id
_entity.type
_entity.pdbx_description
1 polymer ?
#
loop_
_entity_poly.entity_id
_entity_poly.type
_entity_poly.pdbx_seq_one_letter_code
_entity_poly.pdbx_strand_id
1 'polypeptide(L)'
;MERAWPGADWHATRQQDWRVKGGRVECLDGQKATSGRTLALLSRTIEAPVGEFVGVRVRVDGVGPEGIPWQVGAHAGLLFGVGGPHVNYKRSALVQQAPAVDGGWLLSVNHEGRLRISSFHEPLQRAGYWTLPGGVDFDGLPVLAEAR
;
A
#
# COMPACT_ATOMS: atom_id res chain seq x y z
N MET A 1 2.64 7.79 -23.39
CA MET A 1 1.59 6.77 -23.59
C MET A 1 0.81 6.61 -22.29
N GLU A 2 -0.51 6.56 -22.37
CA GLU A 2 -1.43 6.36 -21.23
C GLU A 2 -2.16 5.02 -21.42
N ARG A 3 -2.30 4.22 -20.35
CA ARG A 3 -3.10 2.99 -20.36
C ARG A 3 -3.75 2.74 -19.00
N ALA A 4 -4.92 2.11 -18.98
CA ALA A 4 -5.68 1.85 -17.75
C ALA A 4 -5.08 0.78 -16.83
N TRP A 5 -4.12 -0.04 -17.29
CA TRP A 5 -3.64 -1.17 -16.49
C TRP A 5 -2.12 -1.35 -16.55
N PRO A 6 -1.43 -1.57 -15.41
CA PRO A 6 0.03 -1.71 -15.35
C PRO A 6 0.60 -2.96 -16.03
N GLY A 7 -0.19 -4.02 -16.26
CA GLY A 7 0.24 -5.21 -16.99
C GLY A 7 0.12 -6.50 -16.18
N ALA A 8 0.39 -7.64 -16.82
CA ALA A 8 0.09 -8.99 -16.31
C ALA A 8 0.79 -9.34 -14.99
N ASP A 9 1.90 -8.69 -14.70
CA ASP A 9 2.65 -8.89 -13.46
C ASP A 9 1.97 -8.28 -12.23
N TRP A 10 0.91 -7.49 -12.40
CA TRP A 10 0.35 -6.67 -11.34
C TRP A 10 -1.12 -7.02 -11.04
N HIS A 11 -1.44 -7.09 -9.75
CA HIS A 11 -2.82 -7.08 -9.26
C HIS A 11 -3.14 -5.74 -8.62
N ALA A 12 -4.15 -5.06 -9.15
CA ALA A 12 -4.61 -3.77 -8.66
C ALA A 12 -5.93 -3.95 -7.92
N THR A 13 -5.98 -3.53 -6.66
CA THR A 13 -7.26 -3.47 -5.95
C THR A 13 -8.09 -2.36 -6.54
N ARG A 14 -9.33 -2.66 -6.95
CA ARG A 14 -10.22 -1.76 -7.73
C ARG A 14 -9.51 -1.22 -8.98
N GLN A 15 -9.32 -2.11 -9.96
CA GLN A 15 -8.51 -1.86 -11.16
C GLN A 15 -8.81 -0.54 -11.89
N GLN A 16 -10.06 -0.06 -11.85
CA GLN A 16 -10.46 1.21 -12.47
C GLN A 16 -9.85 2.46 -11.82
N ASP A 17 -9.35 2.34 -10.59
CA ASP A 17 -8.76 3.46 -9.85
C ASP A 17 -7.27 3.64 -10.18
N TRP A 18 -6.76 2.97 -11.21
CA TRP A 18 -5.34 3.00 -11.59
C TRP A 18 -5.15 3.35 -13.06
N ARG A 19 -4.02 4.00 -13.35
CA ARG A 19 -3.53 4.14 -14.73
C ARG A 19 -2.01 4.15 -14.78
N VAL A 20 -1.46 3.89 -15.95
CA VAL A 20 -0.06 4.17 -16.26
C VAL A 20 0.00 5.42 -17.12
N LYS A 21 0.75 6.42 -16.68
CA LYS A 21 0.97 7.68 -17.40
C LYS A 21 2.42 8.12 -17.23
N GLY A 22 3.09 8.47 -18.33
CA GLY A 22 4.47 8.96 -18.28
C GLY A 22 5.47 7.99 -17.63
N GLY A 23 5.25 6.68 -17.73
CA GLY A 23 6.09 5.66 -17.08
C GLY A 23 5.85 5.49 -15.58
N ARG A 24 4.84 6.15 -15.02
CA ARG A 24 4.44 6.07 -13.61
C ARG A 24 3.09 5.40 -13.50
N VAL A 25 2.84 4.74 -12.36
CA VAL A 25 1.53 4.23 -12.00
C VAL A 25 0.87 5.23 -11.07
N GLU A 26 -0.32 5.69 -11.42
CA GLU A 26 -1.09 6.70 -10.67
C GLU A 26 -2.34 6.06 -10.09
N CYS A 27 -2.60 6.31 -8.80
CA CYS A 27 -3.90 6.03 -8.18
C CYS A 27 -4.81 7.26 -8.40
N LEU A 28 -5.98 7.02 -8.99
CA LEU A 28 -6.96 8.04 -9.36
C LEU A 28 -7.99 8.29 -8.25
N ASP A 29 -8.17 7.35 -7.33
CA ASP A 29 -9.01 7.54 -6.15
C ASP A 29 -8.22 8.16 -5.00
N GLY A 30 -8.74 9.26 -4.47
CA GLY A 30 -8.23 9.96 -3.29
C GLY A 30 -9.31 10.19 -2.24
N GLN A 31 -10.45 9.49 -2.32
CA GLN A 31 -11.55 9.67 -1.38
C GLN A 31 -11.24 9.05 -0.02
N LYS A 32 -11.38 9.83 1.06
CA LYS A 32 -11.16 9.37 2.44
C LYS A 32 -12.03 8.16 2.82
N ALA A 33 -13.29 8.13 2.38
CA ALA A 33 -14.23 7.05 2.70
C ALA A 33 -13.82 5.69 2.10
N THR A 34 -13.05 5.70 1.02
CA THR A 34 -12.56 4.51 0.33
C THR A 34 -11.03 4.46 0.31
N SER A 35 -10.36 5.05 1.30
CA SER A 35 -8.90 5.04 1.38
C SER A 35 -8.34 3.61 1.42
N GLY A 36 -7.10 3.44 0.95
CA GLY A 36 -6.44 2.13 0.83
C GLY A 36 -6.62 1.52 -0.55
N ARG A 37 -5.61 1.74 -1.40
CA ARG A 37 -5.45 1.08 -2.69
C ARG A 37 -4.05 0.48 -2.73
N THR A 38 -3.96 -0.77 -3.17
CA THR A 38 -2.67 -1.42 -3.37
C THR A 38 -2.54 -1.91 -4.80
N LEU A 39 -1.28 -2.00 -5.20
CA LEU A 39 -0.87 -2.58 -6.45
C LEU A 39 0.21 -3.62 -6.14
N ALA A 40 -0.17 -4.88 -6.14
CA ALA A 40 0.70 -6.00 -5.78
C ALA A 40 1.46 -6.52 -7.02
N LEU A 41 2.78 -6.64 -6.91
CA LEU A 41 3.61 -7.31 -7.91
C LEU A 41 3.54 -8.82 -7.68
N LEU A 42 2.93 -9.55 -8.61
CA LEU A 42 2.70 -10.99 -8.52
C LEU A 42 3.85 -11.84 -9.06
N SER A 43 4.69 -11.27 -9.92
CA SER A 43 5.77 -12.01 -10.59
C SER A 43 7.03 -12.17 -9.74
N ARG A 44 7.07 -11.60 -8.53
CA ARG A 44 8.22 -11.65 -7.62
C ARG A 44 7.75 -11.78 -6.18
N THR A 45 8.38 -12.70 -5.44
CA THR A 45 8.18 -12.87 -4.00
C THR A 45 9.55 -12.92 -3.33
N ILE A 46 9.64 -12.37 -2.12
CA ILE A 46 10.80 -12.53 -1.23
C ILE A 46 10.39 -13.53 -0.17
N GLU A 47 11.03 -14.70 -0.14
CA GLU A 47 10.73 -15.77 0.82
C GLU A 47 11.91 -15.98 1.76
N ALA A 48 11.62 -16.38 3.00
CA ALA A 48 12.64 -16.71 3.97
C ALA A 48 13.21 -18.12 3.72
N PRO A 49 14.48 -18.38 4.08
CA PRO A 49 15.46 -17.42 4.60
C PRO A 49 15.99 -16.52 3.48
N VAL A 50 16.09 -15.22 3.76
CA VAL A 50 16.65 -14.25 2.81
C VAL A 50 18.17 -14.29 2.93
N GLY A 51 18.85 -14.88 1.95
CA GLY A 51 20.30 -15.10 1.97
C GLY A 51 21.15 -13.87 1.63
N GLU A 52 20.56 -12.82 1.05
CA GLU A 52 21.23 -11.59 0.62
C GLU A 52 20.35 -10.37 0.88
N PHE A 53 20.96 -9.18 1.03
CA PHE A 53 20.20 -7.95 1.17
C PHE A 53 19.35 -7.66 -0.07
N VAL A 54 18.05 -7.48 0.12
CA VAL A 54 17.15 -7.05 -0.96
C VAL A 54 16.96 -5.54 -0.91
N GLY A 55 17.39 -4.86 -1.97
CA GLY A 55 17.17 -3.42 -2.14
C GLY A 55 15.86 -3.14 -2.87
N VAL A 56 14.99 -2.33 -2.26
CA VAL A 56 13.76 -1.82 -2.89
C VAL A 56 13.80 -0.30 -2.90
N ARG A 57 13.47 0.30 -4.04
CA ARG A 57 13.33 1.75 -4.19
C ARG A 57 11.93 2.08 -4.70
N VAL A 58 11.21 2.90 -3.94
CA VAL A 58 9.90 3.42 -4.34
C VAL A 58 10.01 4.94 -4.46
N ARG A 59 9.48 5.49 -5.55
CA ARG A 59 9.31 6.94 -5.71
C ARG A 59 7.83 7.24 -5.63
N VAL A 60 7.46 8.14 -4.71
CA VAL A 60 6.09 8.54 -4.46
C VAL A 60 5.97 10.04 -4.76
N ASP A 61 4.95 10.39 -5.53
CA ASP A 61 4.63 11.76 -5.90
C ASP A 61 3.11 11.97 -5.79
N GLY A 62 2.67 13.21 -5.61
CA GLY A 62 1.24 13.55 -5.67
C GLY A 62 0.70 13.41 -7.11
N VAL A 63 -0.54 12.96 -7.25
CA VAL A 63 -1.24 12.95 -8.55
C VAL A 63 -2.04 14.24 -8.68
N GLY A 64 -1.66 15.13 -9.59
CA GLY A 64 -2.33 16.41 -9.81
C GLY A 64 -1.35 17.56 -10.09
N PRO A 65 -1.82 18.81 -10.02
CA PRO A 65 -0.96 19.99 -10.14
C PRO A 65 0.14 20.00 -9.06
N GLU A 66 1.32 20.46 -9.43
CA GLU A 66 2.41 20.66 -8.48
C GLU A 66 2.05 21.71 -7.43
N GLY A 67 2.64 21.58 -6.23
CA GLY A 67 2.45 22.52 -5.13
C GLY A 67 1.16 22.35 -4.33
N ILE A 68 0.30 21.40 -4.70
CA ILE A 68 -0.90 21.07 -3.91
C ILE A 68 -0.49 20.16 -2.75
N PRO A 69 -0.71 20.56 -1.48
CA PRO A 69 -0.41 19.73 -0.33
C PRO A 69 -1.24 18.44 -0.34
N TRP A 70 -0.69 17.38 0.25
CA TRP A 70 -1.44 16.14 0.45
C TRP A 70 -2.59 16.38 1.43
N GLN A 71 -3.69 15.63 1.26
CA GLN A 71 -4.80 15.67 2.21
C GLN A 71 -4.33 15.20 3.60
N VAL A 72 -4.88 15.80 4.65
CA VAL A 72 -4.60 15.37 6.04
C VAL A 72 -4.95 13.89 6.21
N GLY A 73 -4.01 13.12 6.77
CA GLY A 73 -4.12 11.67 6.91
C GLY A 73 -3.78 10.87 5.66
N ALA A 74 -3.27 11.49 4.59
CA ALA A 74 -2.79 10.76 3.42
C ALA A 74 -1.46 10.06 3.70
N HIS A 75 -1.35 8.83 3.20
CA HIS A 75 -0.13 8.03 3.21
C HIS A 75 0.09 7.41 1.84
N ALA A 76 1.36 7.27 1.44
CA ALA A 76 1.72 6.51 0.25
C ALA A 76 3.11 5.88 0.42
N GLY A 77 3.29 4.68 -0.12
CA GLY A 77 4.55 3.93 0.03
C GLY A 77 4.43 2.46 -0.32
N LEU A 78 5.15 1.62 0.43
CA LEU A 78 5.29 0.19 0.22
C LEU A 78 4.66 -0.58 1.38
N LEU A 79 3.72 -1.47 1.05
CA LEU A 79 3.25 -2.51 1.97
C LEU A 79 4.01 -3.81 1.66
N PHE A 80 4.66 -4.39 2.66
CA PHE A 80 5.50 -5.58 2.50
C PHE A 80 5.33 -6.55 3.67
N GLY A 81 5.74 -7.81 3.49
CA GLY A 81 5.53 -8.85 4.49
C GLY A 81 4.06 -9.30 4.62
N VAL A 82 3.24 -9.06 3.60
CA VAL A 82 1.82 -9.44 3.59
C VAL A 82 1.68 -10.94 3.37
N GLY A 83 1.03 -11.60 4.31
CA GLY A 83 0.83 -13.05 4.33
C GLY A 83 1.96 -13.77 5.05
N GLY A 84 2.36 -14.91 4.50
CA GLY A 84 3.37 -15.81 5.03
C GLY A 84 3.32 -17.15 4.30
N PRO A 85 4.19 -18.12 4.63
CA PRO A 85 4.22 -19.43 3.98
C PRO A 85 2.88 -20.19 4.03
N HIS A 86 2.03 -19.87 5.02
CA HIS A 86 0.70 -20.44 5.22
C HIS A 86 -0.42 -19.69 4.49
N VAL A 87 -0.14 -18.53 3.90
CA VAL A 87 -1.13 -17.70 3.21
C VAL A 87 -0.95 -17.81 1.70
N ASN A 88 -2.02 -18.18 0.99
CA ASN A 88 -2.01 -18.16 -0.48
C ASN A 88 -1.74 -16.74 -0.99
N TYR A 89 -0.74 -16.56 -1.85
CA TYR A 89 -0.35 -15.24 -2.38
C TYR A 89 -1.51 -14.47 -3.02
N LYS A 90 -2.51 -15.16 -3.60
CA LYS A 90 -3.71 -14.52 -4.15
C LYS A 90 -4.51 -13.79 -3.07
N ARG A 91 -4.52 -14.29 -1.83
CA ARG A 91 -5.12 -13.61 -0.69
C ARG A 91 -4.28 -12.40 -0.27
N SER A 92 -2.96 -12.54 -0.21
CA SER A 92 -2.06 -11.41 0.07
C SER A 92 -2.25 -10.28 -0.94
N ALA A 93 -2.44 -10.61 -2.21
CA ALA A 93 -2.68 -9.63 -3.28
C ALA A 93 -4.00 -8.84 -3.13
N LEU A 94 -4.96 -9.32 -2.32
CA LEU A 94 -6.23 -8.63 -2.06
C LEU A 94 -6.12 -7.61 -0.92
N VAL A 95 -4.96 -7.46 -0.28
CA VAL A 95 -4.79 -6.48 0.81
C VAL A 95 -5.07 -5.07 0.31
N GLN A 96 -5.93 -4.30 0.98
CA GLN A 96 -6.22 -2.93 0.54
C GLN A 96 -6.38 -1.94 1.68
N GLN A 97 -7.48 -2.05 2.42
CA GLN A 97 -8.02 -0.92 3.18
C GLN A 97 -7.74 -1.06 4.66
N ALA A 98 -7.71 -2.27 5.20
CA ALA A 98 -7.63 -2.50 6.63
C ALA A 98 -6.47 -3.41 7.03
N PRO A 99 -5.78 -3.11 8.14
CA PRO A 99 -4.87 -4.04 8.77
C PRO A 99 -5.64 -5.24 9.31
N ALA A 100 -4.99 -6.39 9.27
CA ALA A 100 -5.48 -7.63 9.88
C ALA A 100 -4.30 -8.59 10.06
N VAL A 101 -4.55 -9.73 10.69
CA VAL A 101 -3.54 -10.79 10.87
C VAL A 101 -2.85 -11.07 9.52
N ASP A 102 -1.52 -11.19 9.57
CA ASP A 102 -0.63 -11.32 8.41
C ASP A 102 -0.64 -10.12 7.44
N GLY A 103 -1.09 -8.93 7.86
CA GLY A 103 -1.17 -7.75 6.98
C GLY A 103 0.18 -7.08 6.67
N GLY A 104 1.25 -7.44 7.39
CA GLY A 104 2.61 -6.97 7.12
C GLY A 104 2.92 -5.60 7.72
N TRP A 105 3.81 -4.87 7.06
CA TRP A 105 4.29 -3.56 7.48
C TRP A 105 4.14 -2.53 6.36
N LEU A 106 3.67 -1.35 6.73
CA LEU A 106 3.53 -0.21 5.83
C LEU A 106 4.71 0.74 6.02
N LEU A 107 5.64 0.75 5.06
CA LEU A 107 6.64 1.80 4.91
C LEU A 107 6.02 2.93 4.08
N SER A 108 5.71 4.08 4.70
CA SER A 108 5.01 5.18 4.03
C SER A 108 5.62 6.54 4.34
N VAL A 109 5.43 7.47 3.41
CA VAL A 109 5.52 8.91 3.71
C VAL A 109 4.10 9.40 3.98
N ASN A 110 3.90 10.17 5.05
CA ASN A 110 2.59 10.75 5.38
C ASN A 110 2.46 12.20 4.83
N HIS A 111 1.28 12.77 4.98
CA HIS A 111 0.95 14.14 4.54
C HIS A 111 1.83 15.25 5.13
N GLU A 112 2.54 14.99 6.23
CA GLU A 112 3.49 15.93 6.87
C GLU A 112 4.94 15.70 6.41
N GLY A 113 5.15 14.78 5.45
CA GLY A 113 6.46 14.42 4.93
C GLY A 113 7.25 13.46 5.82
N ARG A 114 6.65 12.89 6.87
CA ARG A 114 7.35 11.94 7.75
C ARG A 114 7.40 10.55 7.14
N LEU A 115 8.57 9.92 7.19
CA LEU A 115 8.77 8.52 6.80
C LEU A 115 8.44 7.63 8.00
N ARG A 116 7.50 6.70 7.85
CA ARG A 116 7.03 5.82 8.93
C ARG A 116 7.05 4.36 8.50
N ILE A 117 7.40 3.47 9.44
CA ILE A 117 7.08 2.06 9.38
C ILE A 117 5.96 1.82 10.39
N SER A 118 4.78 1.47 9.90
CA SER A 118 3.61 1.15 10.73
C SER A 118 3.27 -0.34 10.64
N SER A 119 2.81 -0.91 11.75
CA SER A 119 2.25 -2.27 11.74
C SER A 119 0.93 -2.30 10.99
N PHE A 120 0.74 -3.33 10.18
CA PHE A 120 -0.50 -3.62 9.49
C PHE A 120 -1.10 -4.98 9.93
N HIS A 121 -0.59 -5.53 11.04
CA HIS A 121 -0.97 -6.85 11.56
C HIS A 121 -2.19 -6.82 12.49
N GLU A 122 -2.51 -5.68 13.10
CA GLU A 122 -3.56 -5.59 14.11
C GLU A 122 -4.92 -5.24 13.49
N PRO A 123 -5.95 -6.11 13.61
CA PRO A 123 -7.30 -5.79 13.15
C PRO A 123 -7.89 -4.57 13.85
N LEU A 124 -8.55 -3.69 13.10
CA LEU A 124 -9.29 -2.55 13.67
C LEU A 124 -10.63 -3.01 14.26
N GLN A 125 -10.65 -3.40 15.54
CA GLN A 125 -11.79 -3.69 16.46
C GLN A 125 -12.91 -4.65 16.00
N ARG A 126 -13.21 -4.81 14.71
CA ARG A 126 -14.02 -5.87 14.12
C ARG A 126 -13.10 -6.97 13.57
N ALA A 127 -13.62 -8.19 13.42
CA ALA A 127 -12.93 -9.26 12.70
C ALA A 127 -12.47 -8.73 11.33
N GLY A 128 -11.19 -8.38 11.24
CA GLY A 128 -10.64 -7.60 10.14
C GLY A 128 -10.42 -8.48 8.93
N TYR A 129 -11.02 -8.11 7.82
CA TYR A 129 -10.64 -8.62 6.51
C TYR A 129 -9.86 -7.52 5.81
N TRP A 130 -8.77 -7.86 5.13
CA TRP A 130 -7.96 -6.88 4.42
C TRP A 130 -8.72 -6.07 3.36
N THR A 131 -9.90 -6.55 2.95
CA THR A 131 -10.73 -6.04 1.87
C THR A 131 -11.92 -5.19 2.31
N LEU A 132 -12.31 -5.16 3.58
CA LEU A 132 -13.52 -4.41 3.95
C LEU A 132 -13.23 -2.90 4.10
N PRO A 133 -14.08 -2.03 3.53
CA PRO A 133 -13.94 -0.58 3.67
C PRO A 133 -14.15 -0.18 5.12
N GLY A 134 -13.10 0.36 5.74
CA GLY A 134 -13.11 0.75 7.16
C GLY A 134 -12.91 2.24 7.43
N GLY A 135 -12.68 3.08 6.41
CA GLY A 135 -12.28 4.47 6.63
C GLY A 135 -11.05 4.55 7.54
N VAL A 136 -10.02 3.75 7.20
CA VAL A 136 -8.88 3.53 8.08
C VAL A 136 -8.12 4.82 8.31
N ASP A 137 -7.91 5.10 9.59
CA ASP A 137 -6.99 6.13 10.04
C ASP A 137 -5.56 5.57 10.01
N PHE A 138 -4.85 5.86 8.93
CA PHE A 138 -3.46 5.44 8.75
C PHE A 138 -2.50 6.15 9.71
N ASP A 139 -2.85 7.35 10.20
CA ASP A 139 -2.05 8.05 11.20
C ASP A 139 -2.13 7.36 12.56
N GLY A 140 -3.26 6.72 12.86
CA GLY A 140 -3.52 5.96 14.08
C GLY A 140 -2.91 4.54 14.11
N LEU A 141 -2.28 4.07 13.03
CA LEU A 141 -1.64 2.75 13.02
C LEU A 141 -0.44 2.69 14.00
N PRO A 142 -0.19 1.55 14.66
CA PRO A 142 0.97 1.39 15.53
C PRO A 142 2.28 1.67 14.78
N VAL A 143 3.05 2.63 15.25
CA VAL A 143 4.32 3.02 14.62
C VAL A 143 5.47 2.21 15.22
N LEU A 144 6.26 1.60 14.36
CA LEU A 144 7.45 0.83 14.72
C LEU A 144 8.73 1.68 14.60
N ALA A 145 8.77 2.59 13.62
CA ALA A 145 9.86 3.53 13.42
C ALA A 145 9.39 4.76 12.65
N GLU A 146 10.01 5.92 12.88
CA GLU A 146 9.73 7.17 12.17
C GLU A 146 11.01 7.99 11.94
N ALA A 147 11.07 8.70 10.81
CA ALA A 147 12.12 9.65 10.45
C ALA A 147 11.53 10.89 9.75
N ARG A 148 12.31 11.97 9.70
CA ARG A 148 11.95 13.25 9.09
C ARG A 148 12.86 13.57 7.91
#